data_AF-A0A7R6XRP0-F1
#
_entry.id   AF-A0A7R6XRP0-F1
#
_cell.length_a   1.000
_cell.length_b   1.000
_cell.length_c   1.000
_cell.angle_alpha   90.00
_cell.angle_beta   90.00
_cell.angle_gamma   90.00
#
_symmetry.space_group_name_H-M   'P 1'
#
loop_
_entity.id
_entity.type
_entity.pdbx_description
1 polymer ?
#
loop_
_entity_poly.entity_id
_entity_poly.type
_entity_poly.pdbx_seq_one_letter_code
_entity_poly.pdbx_strand_id
1 'polypeptide(L)'
;MKGSSIGWQGPWGTTYAANLRDSAMGFNEDKWVDHLKNKVNLPPMPWYQVQAMSDSDLRSIYLYIKSLGPPGELAPFYREPGKEPRTPYVTLVPPQTPKK
;
A
#
# COMPACT_ATOMS: atom_id res chain seq x y z
N MET A 1 -0.82 5.54 -10.03
CA MET A 1 -0.86 5.72 -8.56
C MET A 1 -2.28 5.68 -7.97
N LYS A 2 -3.26 5.02 -8.61
CA LYS A 2 -4.66 4.97 -8.13
C LYS A 2 -5.00 3.73 -7.28
N GLY A 3 -3.97 2.99 -6.84
CA GLY A 3 -4.15 1.71 -6.15
C GLY A 3 -4.47 0.55 -7.10
N SER A 4 -4.85 -0.60 -6.54
CA SER A 4 -5.24 -1.81 -7.26
C SER A 4 -6.40 -2.52 -6.56
N SER A 5 -7.31 -3.09 -7.35
CA SER A 5 -8.38 -3.97 -6.87
C SER A 5 -7.92 -5.43 -6.69
N ILE A 6 -6.70 -5.75 -7.14
CA ILE A 6 -6.09 -7.06 -6.94
C ILE A 6 -5.47 -7.11 -5.54
N GLY A 7 -5.91 -8.06 -4.73
CA GLY A 7 -5.42 -8.29 -3.37
C GLY A 7 -4.15 -9.14 -3.33
N TRP A 8 -3.40 -9.04 -2.24
CA TRP A 8 -2.27 -9.89 -1.91
C TRP A 8 -2.59 -10.67 -0.65
N GLN A 9 -2.86 -11.96 -0.79
CA GLN A 9 -3.28 -12.84 0.28
C GLN A 9 -2.08 -13.58 0.87
N GLY A 10 -1.93 -13.56 2.18
CA GLY A 10 -0.95 -14.36 2.90
C GLY A 10 -1.45 -14.70 4.32
N PRO A 11 -0.57 -15.26 5.17
CA PRO A 11 -0.91 -15.54 6.57
C PRO A 11 -1.39 -14.31 7.37
N TRP A 12 -1.03 -13.11 6.91
CA TRP A 12 -1.47 -11.82 7.47
C TRP A 12 -2.84 -11.34 6.94
N GLY A 13 -3.56 -12.14 6.14
CA GLY A 13 -4.81 -11.72 5.50
C GLY A 13 -4.58 -11.21 4.08
N THR A 14 -5.49 -10.36 3.58
CA THR A 14 -5.40 -9.80 2.23
C THR A 14 -5.23 -8.29 2.25
N THR A 15 -4.15 -7.83 1.63
CA THR A 15 -3.79 -6.41 1.51
C THR A 15 -3.97 -5.92 0.07
N TYR A 16 -4.20 -4.62 -0.11
CA TYR A 16 -4.38 -4.01 -1.42
C TYR A 16 -3.40 -2.86 -1.58
N ALA A 17 -2.96 -2.62 -2.82
CA ALA A 17 -2.19 -1.42 -3.11
C ALA A 17 -3.09 -0.19 -2.93
N ALA A 18 -2.76 0.66 -1.95
CA ALA A 18 -3.53 1.85 -1.64
C ALA A 18 -3.49 2.88 -2.79
N ASN A 19 -4.55 3.65 -2.92
CA ASN A 19 -4.54 4.83 -3.79
C ASN A 19 -3.73 5.95 -3.12
N LEU A 20 -2.50 6.16 -3.60
CA LEU A 20 -1.60 7.18 -3.04
C LEU A 20 -2.10 8.60 -3.30
N ARG A 21 -2.83 8.83 -4.39
CA ARG A 21 -3.42 10.14 -4.67
C ARG A 21 -4.47 10.48 -3.64
N ASP A 22 -5.34 9.52 -3.34
CA ASP A 22 -6.34 9.67 -2.29
C ASP A 22 -5.69 9.86 -0.91
N SER A 23 -4.75 8.99 -0.56
CA SER A 23 -4.04 9.06 0.73
C SER A 23 -3.37 10.42 0.94
N ALA A 24 -2.72 11.00 -0.09
CA ALA A 24 -2.05 12.28 0.02
C ALA A 24 -3.00 13.49 0.15
N MET A 25 -4.30 13.35 -0.13
CA MET A 25 -5.26 14.45 0.09
C MET A 25 -5.56 14.67 1.56
N GLY A 26 -5.53 13.61 2.37
CA GLY A 26 -5.80 13.68 3.81
C GLY A 26 -4.65 14.28 4.64
N PHE A 27 -3.48 14.53 4.03
CA PHE A 27 -2.31 15.06 4.71
C PHE A 27 -1.87 16.40 4.11
N ASN A 28 -1.33 17.26 4.97
CA ASN A 28 -0.41 18.31 4.53
C ASN A 28 0.98 17.71 4.31
N GLU A 29 1.90 18.47 3.70
CA GLU A 29 3.21 17.94 3.30
C GLU A 29 4.04 17.41 4.49
N ASP A 30 4.10 18.16 5.60
CA ASP A 30 4.87 17.73 6.78
C ASP A 30 4.30 16.45 7.40
N LYS A 31 2.97 16.36 7.50
CA LYS A 31 2.29 15.16 8.00
C LYS A 31 2.43 13.98 7.06
N TRP A 32 2.54 14.21 5.75
CA TRP A 32 2.84 13.16 4.79
C TRP A 32 4.23 12.56 5.03
N VAL A 33 5.24 13.39 5.20
CA VAL A 33 6.62 12.94 5.50
C VAL A 33 6.65 12.16 6.80
N ASP A 34 6.08 12.71 7.87
CA ASP A 34 6.00 12.06 9.19
C ASP A 34 5.26 10.71 9.13
N HIS A 35 4.14 10.67 8.41
CA HIS A 35 3.37 9.44 8.20
C HIS A 35 4.21 8.37 7.48
N LEU A 36 4.87 8.71 6.38
CA LEU A 36 5.68 7.74 5.64
C LEU A 36 6.89 7.23 6.41
N LYS A 37 7.50 8.05 7.27
CA LYS A 37 8.62 7.65 8.12
C LYS A 37 8.24 6.70 9.25
N ASN A 38 7.00 6.79 9.74
CA ASN A 38 6.58 6.01 10.91
C ASN A 38 5.64 4.86 10.56
N LYS A 39 5.11 4.80 9.32
CA LYS A 39 4.13 3.80 8.93
C LYS A 39 4.78 2.46 8.61
N VAL A 40 4.40 1.44 9.36
CA VAL A 40 4.64 0.04 9.03
C VAL A 40 3.43 -0.50 8.27
N ASN A 41 3.66 -1.04 7.08
CA ASN A 41 2.59 -1.64 6.26
C ASN A 41 2.77 -3.15 6.18
N LEU A 42 1.65 -3.87 6.02
CA LEU A 42 1.69 -5.29 5.72
C LEU A 42 2.29 -5.52 4.31
N PRO A 43 2.89 -6.70 4.05
CA PRO A 43 3.39 -7.05 2.72
C PRO A 43 2.28 -6.93 1.65
N PRO A 44 2.63 -6.65 0.37
CA PRO A 44 3.97 -6.63 -0.22
C PRO A 44 4.66 -5.25 -0.21
N MET A 45 4.07 -4.24 0.44
CA MET A 45 4.61 -2.87 0.38
C MET A 45 5.99 -2.80 1.07
N PRO A 46 7.05 -2.31 0.38
CA PRO A 46 8.40 -2.22 0.94
C PRO A 46 8.55 -0.96 1.82
N TRP A 47 7.81 -0.91 2.92
CA TRP A 47 7.73 0.27 3.79
C TRP A 47 9.11 0.70 4.32
N TYR A 48 10.03 -0.24 4.56
CA TYR A 48 11.37 0.04 5.04
C TYR A 48 12.20 0.87 4.04
N GLN A 49 12.02 0.64 2.73
CA GLN A 49 12.69 1.45 1.71
C GLN A 49 12.13 2.87 1.68
N VAL A 50 10.81 3.01 1.86
CA VAL A 50 10.15 4.32 1.92
C VAL A 50 10.61 5.10 3.15
N GLN A 51 10.73 4.45 4.31
CA GLN A 51 11.23 5.06 5.54
C GLN A 51 12.70 5.51 5.43
N ALA A 52 13.49 4.83 4.60
CA ALA A 52 14.90 5.16 4.38
C ALA A 52 15.11 6.33 3.38
N MET A 53 14.05 6.83 2.73
CA MET A 53 14.15 7.96 1.80
C MET A 53 14.40 9.28 2.55
N SER A 54 15.08 10.22 1.89
CA SER A 54 15.25 11.56 2.45
C SER A 54 13.92 12.31 2.52
N ASP A 55 13.80 13.26 3.44
CA ASP A 55 12.62 14.12 3.57
C ASP A 55 12.33 14.86 2.26
N SER A 56 13.38 15.30 1.55
CA SER A 56 13.24 15.94 0.24
C SER A 56 12.62 15.03 -0.81
N ASP A 57 12.98 13.74 -0.81
CA ASP A 57 12.39 12.78 -1.75
C ASP A 57 10.92 12.53 -1.40
N LEU A 58 10.59 12.38 -0.12
CA LEU A 58 9.22 12.17 0.35
C LEU A 58 8.31 13.38 0.02
N ARG A 59 8.84 14.60 0.16
CA ARG A 59 8.18 15.84 -0.28
C ARG A 59 8.01 15.90 -1.80
N SER A 60 9.04 15.55 -2.56
CA SER A 60 8.98 15.51 -4.02
C SER A 60 7.89 14.54 -4.50
N ILE A 61 7.75 13.38 -3.85
CA ILE A 61 6.68 12.43 -4.11
C ILE A 61 5.31 13.05 -3.80
N TYR A 62 5.15 13.75 -2.67
CA TYR A 62 3.90 14.44 -2.32
C TYR A 62 3.49 15.47 -3.37
N LEU A 63 4.42 16.34 -3.77
CA LEU A 63 4.18 17.37 -4.79
C LEU A 63 3.84 16.75 -6.15
N TYR A 64 4.57 15.69 -6.54
CA TYR A 64 4.25 14.94 -7.74
C TYR A 64 2.84 14.33 -7.66
N ILE A 65 2.46 13.73 -6.54
CA ILE A 65 1.11 13.17 -6.36
C ILE A 65 0.03 14.25 -6.50
N LYS A 66 0.25 15.44 -5.92
CA LYS A 66 -0.69 16.57 -6.00
C LYS A 66 -0.83 17.12 -7.42
N SER A 67 0.23 17.09 -8.23
CA SER A 67 0.18 17.59 -9.61
C SER A 67 -0.59 16.67 -10.57
N LEU A 68 -0.83 15.41 -10.21
CA LEU A 68 -1.48 14.41 -11.06
C LEU A 68 -3.02 14.54 -11.16
N GLY A 69 -3.60 15.58 -10.55
CA GLY A 69 -5.04 15.86 -10.59
C GLY A 69 -5.87 14.95 -9.67
N PRO A 70 -7.17 14.75 -9.97
CA PRO A 70 -8.09 14.07 -9.07
C PRO A 70 -7.65 12.65 -8.64
N PRO A 71 -8.00 12.25 -7.41
CA PRO A 71 -7.56 11.00 -6.78
C PRO A 71 -8.09 9.75 -7.48
N GLY A 72 -9.29 9.81 -8.05
CA GLY A 72 -10.03 8.63 -8.52
C GLY A 72 -10.71 7.90 -7.37
N GLU A 73 -10.93 6.59 -7.54
CA GLU A 73 -11.67 5.76 -6.59
C GLU A 73 -10.78 5.23 -5.46
N LEU A 74 -11.41 4.90 -4.33
CA LEU A 74 -10.75 4.26 -3.20
C LEU A 74 -10.36 2.82 -3.55
N ALA A 75 -9.17 2.41 -3.10
CA ALA A 75 -8.77 1.02 -3.17
C ALA A 75 -9.58 0.17 -2.16
N PRO A 76 -9.80 -1.13 -2.41
CA PRO A 76 -10.44 -2.01 -1.44
C PRO A 76 -9.69 -2.06 -0.11
N PHE A 77 -10.44 -2.22 0.98
CA PHE A 77 -9.86 -2.29 2.32
C PHE A 77 -9.27 -3.67 2.63
N TYR A 78 -8.30 -3.66 3.54
CA TYR A 78 -7.71 -4.85 4.14
C TYR A 78 -8.76 -5.87 4.62
N ARG A 79 -8.44 -7.15 4.45
CA ARG A 79 -9.25 -8.27 4.96
C ARG A 79 -8.42 -9.12 5.91
N GLU A 80 -8.99 -9.47 7.05
CA GLU A 80 -8.37 -10.31 8.07
C GLU A 80 -8.02 -11.72 7.56
N PRO A 81 -7.03 -12.40 8.17
CA PRO A 81 -6.73 -13.81 7.89
C PRO A 81 -7.98 -14.69 7.97
N GLY A 82 -8.08 -15.68 7.08
CA GLY A 82 -9.19 -16.64 7.05
C GLY A 82 -10.49 -16.15 6.38
N LYS A 83 -10.57 -14.88 5.99
CA LYS A 83 -11.68 -14.37 5.17
C LYS A 83 -11.26 -14.35 3.70
N GLU A 84 -11.96 -15.11 2.86
CA GLU A 84 -11.72 -15.09 1.41
C GLU A 84 -12.07 -13.71 0.83
N PRO A 85 -11.15 -13.09 0.06
CA PRO A 85 -11.43 -11.86 -0.66
C PRO A 85 -12.51 -12.07 -1.71
N ARG A 86 -13.42 -11.09 -1.83
CA ARG A 86 -14.41 -11.04 -2.93
C ARG A 86 -13.84 -10.48 -4.23
N THR A 87 -12.59 -10.04 -4.22
CA THR A 87 -11.86 -9.50 -5.37
C THR A 87 -10.81 -10.51 -5.83
N PRO A 88 -10.34 -10.43 -7.08
CA PRO A 88 -9.17 -11.20 -7.50
C PRO A 88 -7.97 -10.96 -6.56
N TYR A 89 -7.17 -11.99 -6.30
CA TYR A 89 -6.00 -11.88 -5.42
C TYR A 89 -4.85 -12.80 -5.85
N VAL A 90 -3.64 -12.44 -5.44
CA VAL A 90 -2.41 -13.24 -5.58
C VAL A 90 -2.04 -13.82 -4.22
N THR A 91 -1.72 -15.12 -4.16
CA THR A 91 -1.35 -15.80 -2.92
C THR A 91 0.16 -15.78 -2.71
N LEU A 92 0.60 -15.21 -1.59
CA LEU A 92 1.98 -15.15 -1.12
C LEU A 92 2.20 -16.19 0.00
N VAL A 93 2.03 -17.46 -0.35
CA VAL A 93 2.39 -18.59 0.52
C VAL A 93 3.54 -19.36 -0.11
N PRO A 94 4.51 -19.86 0.69
CA PRO A 94 5.54 -20.75 0.16
C PRO A 94 4.89 -21.93 -0.55
N PRO A 95 5.37 -22.33 -1.74
CA PRO A 95 4.88 -23.53 -2.40
C PRO A 95 5.12 -24.72 -1.46
N GLN A 96 4.09 -25.53 -1.24
CA GLN A 96 4.26 -26.75 -0.46
C GLN A 96 5.19 -27.70 -1.22
N THR A 97 6.19 -28.24 -0.54
CA THR A 97 7.03 -29.29 -1.09
C THR A 97 6.14 -30.48 -1.47
N PRO A 98 6.35 -31.10 -2.64
CA PRO A 98 5.61 -32.30 -3.02
C PRO A 98 5.72 -33.34 -1.90
N LYS A 99 4.58 -33.92 -1.49
CA LYS A 99 4.61 -35.09 -0.62
C LYS A 99 5.30 -36.21 -1.41
N LYS A 100 6.38 -36.77 -0.84
CA LYS A 100 7.02 -37.98 -1.36
C LYS A 100 6.06 -39.16 -1.31
#